data_AF-A0A391NJC0-F1
#
_entry.id   AF-A0A391NJC0-F1
#
_cell.length_a   1.000
_cell.length_b   1.000
_cell.length_c   1.000
_cell.angle_alpha   90.00
_cell.angle_beta   90.00
_cell.angle_gamma   90.00
#
_symmetry.space_group_name_H-M   'P 1'
#
loop_
_entity.id
_entity.type
_entity.pdbx_description
1 polymer ?
#
loop_
_entity_poly.entity_id
_entity_poly.type
_entity_poly.pdbx_seq_one_letter_code
_entity_poly.pdbx_strand_id
1 'polypeptide(L)'
;MKAPWNLLRYLPLAQRLIKRGKIPALLLAVARKSSSKRGLLKGLREDLALLQALCVAWWRGEYRAINPNALIAVVAGLLYFLSPIDAIPDWLPGLGFVDDLAVLGWVMRKWSGEMEAFKAWKQAQSAERQAGLLRLPALDEPQGDDSPQV
;
A
#
# COMPACT_ATOMS: atom_id res chain seq x y z
N MET A 1 -10.00 8.93 -15.72
CA MET A 1 -9.84 9.85 -14.56
C MET A 1 -8.38 10.24 -14.43
N LYS A 2 -8.10 11.52 -14.21
CA LYS A 2 -6.74 12.04 -13.99
C LYS A 2 -6.26 11.65 -12.59
N ALA A 3 -4.97 11.38 -12.42
CA ALA A 3 -4.39 11.13 -11.10
C ALA A 3 -4.42 12.41 -10.27
N PRO A 4 -4.64 12.33 -8.93
CA PRO A 4 -4.52 13.49 -8.07
C PRO A 4 -3.10 14.06 -8.14
N TRP A 5 -2.97 15.37 -8.30
CA TRP A 5 -1.68 16.02 -8.57
C TRP A 5 -0.67 15.81 -7.43
N ASN A 6 -1.15 15.70 -6.20
CA ASN A 6 -0.35 15.39 -5.01
C ASN A 6 0.33 14.01 -5.09
N LEU A 7 -0.33 13.01 -5.68
CA LEU A 7 0.22 11.65 -5.83
C LEU A 7 1.44 11.62 -6.76
N LEU A 8 1.44 12.46 -7.80
CA LEU A 8 2.53 12.51 -8.79
C LEU A 8 3.88 12.85 -8.14
N ARG A 9 3.87 13.62 -7.05
CA ARG A 9 5.07 14.00 -6.29
C ARG A 9 5.70 12.82 -5.55
N TYR A 10 4.93 11.78 -5.24
CA TYR A 10 5.38 10.59 -4.50
C TYR A 10 5.76 9.40 -5.40
N LEU A 11 5.40 9.41 -6.68
CA LEU A 11 5.82 8.37 -7.65
C LEU A 11 7.34 8.13 -7.70
N PRO A 12 8.22 9.16 -7.79
CA PRO A 12 9.67 8.93 -7.82
C PRO A 12 10.20 8.41 -6.47
N LEU A 13 9.58 8.81 -5.36
CA LEU A 13 9.93 8.31 -4.02
C LEU A 13 9.55 6.84 -3.86
N ALA A 14 8.35 6.46 -4.31
CA ALA A 14 7.89 5.08 -4.34
C ALA A 14 8.84 4.19 -5.16
N GLN A 15 9.20 4.61 -6.37
CA GLN A 15 10.16 3.88 -7.20
C GLN A 15 11.52 3.72 -6.52
N ARG A 16 12.06 4.77 -5.88
CA ARG A 16 13.33 4.69 -5.14
C ARG A 16 13.24 3.78 -3.92
N LEU A 17 12.10 3.75 -3.24
CA LEU A 17 11.87 2.92 -2.06
C LEU A 17 11.82 1.43 -2.42
N ILE A 18 11.13 1.11 -3.52
CA ILE A 18 11.09 -0.24 -4.11
C ILE A 18 12.52 -0.67 -4.49
N LYS A 19 13.26 0.17 -5.24
CA LYS A 19 14.63 -0.14 -5.66
C LYS A 19 15.64 -0.29 -4.51
N ARG A 20 15.42 0.41 -3.39
CA ARG A 20 16.31 0.37 -2.22
C ARG A 20 15.95 -0.72 -1.21
N GLY A 21 14.90 -1.49 -1.44
CA GLY A 21 14.49 -2.55 -0.52
C GLY A 21 13.88 -2.06 0.80
N LYS A 22 13.32 -0.85 0.84
CA LYS A 22 12.80 -0.24 2.09
C LYS A 22 11.28 -0.44 2.28
N ILE A 23 10.67 -1.40 1.58
CA ILE A 23 9.24 -1.70 1.69
C ILE A 23 8.84 -2.13 3.12
N PRO A 24 9.60 -2.97 3.85
CA PRO A 24 9.23 -3.36 5.21
C PRO A 24 9.09 -2.17 6.16
N ALA A 25 9.99 -1.20 6.08
CA ALA A 25 9.94 0.03 6.89
C ALA A 25 8.68 0.86 6.61
N LEU A 26 8.27 0.95 5.34
CA LEU A 26 7.05 1.62 4.94
C LEU A 26 5.82 0.91 5.51
N LEU A 27 5.75 -0.42 5.36
CA LEU A 27 4.62 -1.21 5.82
C LEU A 27 4.46 -1.13 7.34
N LEU A 28 5.57 -1.24 8.08
CA LEU A 28 5.58 -1.09 9.52
C LEU A 28 5.05 0.27 9.97
N ALA A 29 5.48 1.33 9.30
CA ALA A 29 5.07 2.67 9.62
C ALA A 29 3.58 2.90 9.29
N VAL A 30 3.08 2.36 8.18
CA VAL A 30 1.67 2.46 7.76
C VAL A 30 0.77 1.73 8.75
N ALA A 31 1.14 0.50 9.13
CA ALA A 31 0.40 -0.27 10.12
C ALA A 31 0.31 0.47 11.46
N ARG A 32 1.44 1.00 11.95
CA ARG A 32 1.49 1.80 13.18
C ARG A 32 0.55 3.01 13.11
N LYS A 33 0.56 3.76 12.00
CA LYS A 33 -0.30 4.94 11.81
C LYS A 33 -1.79 4.58 11.72
N SER A 34 -2.12 3.46 11.06
CA SER A 34 -3.50 2.97 10.93
C SER A 34 -4.09 2.56 12.29
N SER A 35 -3.30 1.90 13.15
CA SER A 35 -3.73 1.49 14.50
C SER A 35 -3.98 2.68 15.44
N SER A 36 -3.23 3.77 15.33
CA SER A 36 -3.41 4.97 16.16
C SER A 36 -4.67 5.77 15.80
N LYS A 37 -5.15 5.69 14.56
CA LYS A 37 -6.36 6.40 14.10
C LYS A 37 -7.62 5.58 14.40
N ARG A 38 -8.14 5.71 15.63
CA ARG A 38 -9.31 4.95 16.12
C ARG A 38 -10.60 5.20 15.30
N GLY A 39 -10.75 6.36 14.65
CA GLY A 39 -11.90 6.76 13.84
C GLY A 39 -11.86 6.40 12.34
N LEU A 40 -10.92 5.55 11.90
CA LEU A 40 -10.89 5.09 10.52
C LEU A 40 -12.11 4.22 10.19
N LEU A 41 -12.86 4.60 9.16
CA LEU A 41 -13.98 3.86 8.61
C LEU A 41 -13.57 2.46 8.14
N LYS A 42 -14.44 1.47 8.36
CA LYS A 42 -14.15 0.03 8.21
C LYS A 42 -13.64 -0.32 6.80
N GLY A 43 -14.28 0.22 5.77
CA GLY A 43 -13.88 -0.01 4.37
C GLY A 43 -12.46 0.48 4.07
N LEU A 44 -12.03 1.63 4.61
CA LEU A 44 -10.66 2.09 4.42
C LEU A 44 -9.64 1.20 5.14
N ARG A 45 -9.99 0.67 6.31
CA ARG A 45 -9.12 -0.28 7.01
C ARG A 45 -8.94 -1.55 6.19
N GLU A 46 -9.99 -2.04 5.57
CA GLU A 46 -9.97 -3.20 4.67
C GLU A 46 -9.12 -2.92 3.42
N ASP A 47 -9.31 -1.77 2.78
CA ASP A 47 -8.51 -1.35 1.62
C ASP A 47 -7.03 -1.21 1.99
N LEU A 48 -6.71 -0.54 3.10
CA LEU A 48 -5.33 -0.41 3.59
C LEU A 48 -4.71 -1.77 3.92
N ALA A 49 -5.47 -2.69 4.51
CA ALA A 49 -4.98 -4.03 4.81
C ALA A 49 -4.71 -4.82 3.53
N LEU A 50 -5.55 -4.66 2.51
CA LEU A 50 -5.34 -5.29 1.20
C LEU A 50 -4.09 -4.74 0.50
N LEU A 51 -3.94 -3.42 0.47
CA LEU A 51 -2.78 -2.75 -0.12
C LEU A 51 -1.47 -3.14 0.59
N GLN A 52 -1.49 -3.23 1.92
CA GLN A 52 -0.36 -3.72 2.70
C GLN A 52 -0.05 -5.18 2.38
N ALA A 53 -1.05 -6.07 2.38
CA ALA A 53 -0.87 -7.49 2.08
C ALA A 53 -0.29 -7.70 0.67
N LEU A 54 -0.70 -6.88 -0.31
CA LEU A 54 -0.14 -6.89 -1.66
C LEU A 54 1.34 -6.54 -1.66
N CYS A 55 1.73 -5.49 -0.94
CA CYS A 55 3.14 -5.12 -0.82
C CYS A 55 3.96 -6.20 -0.09
N VAL A 56 3.40 -6.88 0.93
CA VAL A 56 4.05 -8.00 1.61
C VAL A 56 4.25 -9.18 0.65
N ALA A 57 3.20 -9.59 -0.05
CA ALA A 57 3.24 -10.69 -1.01
C ALA A 57 4.26 -10.42 -2.12
N TRP A 58 4.31 -9.18 -2.61
CA TRP A 58 5.29 -8.76 -3.60
C TRP A 58 6.72 -8.75 -3.04
N TRP A 59 6.91 -8.22 -1.81
CA TRP A 59 8.20 -8.18 -1.13
C TRP A 59 8.80 -9.57 -0.91
N ARG A 60 7.96 -10.53 -0.51
CA ARG A 60 8.33 -11.94 -0.32
C ARG A 60 8.44 -12.74 -1.62
N GLY A 61 8.10 -12.14 -2.76
CA GLY A 61 8.08 -12.83 -4.05
C GLY A 61 6.92 -13.82 -4.22
N GLU A 62 5.98 -13.87 -3.28
CA GLU A 62 4.80 -14.76 -3.34
C GLU A 62 3.80 -14.33 -4.43
N TYR A 63 3.75 -13.04 -4.76
CA TYR A 63 2.85 -12.50 -5.78
C TYR A 63 3.57 -11.47 -6.67
N ARG A 64 3.81 -11.86 -7.94
CA ARG A 64 4.42 -11.00 -8.97
C ARG A 64 3.49 -10.68 -10.14
N ALA A 65 2.29 -11.25 -10.15
CA ALA A 65 1.28 -11.04 -11.19
C ALA A 65 0.54 -9.70 -11.02
N ILE A 66 1.29 -8.60 -10.95
CA ILE A 66 0.78 -7.24 -10.81
C ILE A 66 1.44 -6.30 -11.81
N ASN A 67 0.66 -5.38 -12.38
CA ASN A 67 1.21 -4.31 -13.20
C ASN A 67 2.20 -3.44 -12.39
N PRO A 68 3.44 -3.21 -12.86
CA PRO A 68 4.43 -2.39 -12.15
C PRO A 68 3.92 -0.98 -11.80
N ASN A 69 3.09 -0.38 -12.68
CA ASN A 69 2.50 0.92 -12.42
C ASN A 69 1.43 0.87 -11.31
N ALA A 70 0.71 -0.24 -11.19
CA ALA A 70 -0.22 -0.45 -10.08
C ALA A 70 0.54 -0.54 -8.77
N LEU A 71 1.61 -1.33 -8.72
CA LEU A 71 2.46 -1.44 -7.54
C LEU A 71 3.04 -0.08 -7.11
N ILE A 72 3.56 0.71 -8.05
CA ILE A 72 4.08 2.06 -7.75
C ILE A 72 2.96 2.94 -7.20
N ALA A 73 1.76 2.91 -7.78
CA ALA A 73 0.62 3.69 -7.32
C ALA A 73 0.17 3.28 -5.90
N VAL A 74 0.17 1.98 -5.61
CA VAL A 74 -0.11 1.43 -4.27
C VAL A 74 0.93 1.94 -3.26
N VAL A 75 2.22 1.77 -3.55
CA VAL A 75 3.30 2.21 -2.66
C VAL A 75 3.26 3.74 -2.46
N ALA A 76 2.97 4.50 -3.52
CA ALA A 76 2.82 5.95 -3.44
C ALA A 76 1.61 6.37 -2.59
N GLY A 77 0.47 5.67 -2.71
CA GLY A 77 -0.70 5.89 -1.85
C GLY A 77 -0.44 5.57 -0.38
N LEU A 78 0.30 4.49 -0.10
CA LEU A 78 0.73 4.13 1.24
C LEU A 78 1.75 5.12 1.83
N LEU A 79 2.70 5.60 1.02
CA LEU A 79 3.63 6.68 1.38
C LEU A 79 2.87 7.97 1.73
N TYR A 80 1.89 8.31 0.91
CA TYR A 80 1.06 9.49 1.11
C TYR A 80 0.32 9.41 2.46
N PHE A 81 -0.34 8.28 2.72
CA PHE A 81 -0.99 8.02 4.00
C PHE A 81 -0.03 8.15 5.19
N LEU A 82 1.25 7.81 5.00
CA LEU A 82 2.26 7.83 6.06
C LEU A 82 2.80 9.24 6.37
N SER A 83 2.87 10.14 5.38
CA SER A 83 3.38 11.50 5.56
C SER A 83 2.69 12.20 6.74
N PRO A 84 3.42 12.72 7.75
CA PRO A 84 2.80 13.34 8.90
C PRO A 84 2.01 14.62 8.57
N ILE A 85 2.44 15.43 7.59
CA ILE A 85 1.97 16.82 7.43
C ILE A 85 2.33 17.39 6.03
N ASP A 86 1.82 16.92 4.87
CA ASP A 86 2.25 17.61 3.61
C ASP A 86 1.28 17.66 2.43
N ALA A 87 0.16 18.39 2.60
CA ALA A 87 -0.54 19.07 1.48
C ALA A 87 -1.55 20.17 1.87
N ILE A 88 -1.83 20.45 3.16
CA ILE A 88 -2.70 21.59 3.53
C ILE A 88 -1.86 22.66 4.25
N PRO A 89 -1.61 23.81 3.62
CA PRO A 89 -1.26 25.04 4.32
C PRO A 89 -2.42 25.41 5.26
N ASP A 90 -2.12 25.43 6.56
CA ASP A 90 -2.81 25.93 7.78
C ASP A 90 -4.19 26.65 7.78
N TRP A 91 -5.11 26.50 6.82
CA TRP A 91 -6.31 27.36 6.76
C TRP A 91 -7.68 26.67 6.98
N LEU A 92 -7.76 25.37 7.25
CA LEU A 92 -9.06 24.72 7.46
C LEU A 92 -9.04 23.66 8.58
N PRO A 93 -9.51 23.98 9.80
CA PRO A 93 -9.69 22.98 10.84
C PRO A 93 -10.74 21.95 10.39
N GLY A 94 -10.31 20.69 10.20
CA GLY A 94 -11.21 19.53 10.01
C GLY A 94 -11.21 18.84 8.65
N LEU A 95 -10.48 19.32 7.61
CA LEU A 95 -10.53 18.72 6.25
C LEU A 95 -9.27 18.00 5.75
N GLY A 96 -8.19 17.95 6.54
CA GLY A 96 -6.91 17.29 6.16
C GLY A 96 -6.97 15.80 5.85
N PHE A 97 -8.12 15.15 6.01
CA PHE A 97 -8.29 13.71 5.81
C PHE A 97 -8.91 13.33 4.46
N VAL A 98 -9.61 14.27 3.81
CA VAL A 98 -10.41 13.96 2.62
C VAL A 98 -9.54 13.64 1.41
N ASP A 99 -8.39 14.29 1.29
CA ASP A 99 -7.46 14.08 0.16
C ASP A 99 -6.74 12.72 0.24
N ASP A 100 -6.37 12.24 1.43
CA ASP A 100 -5.82 10.89 1.65
C ASP A 100 -6.79 9.79 1.19
N LEU A 101 -8.07 9.97 1.52
CA LEU A 101 -9.14 9.05 1.12
C LEU A 101 -9.35 9.10 -0.40
N ALA A 102 -9.24 10.27 -1.01
CA ALA A 102 -9.37 10.45 -2.45
C ALA A 102 -8.24 9.76 -3.21
N VAL A 103 -7.00 9.82 -2.71
CA VAL A 103 -5.85 9.12 -3.30
C VAL A 103 -6.03 7.61 -3.21
N LEU A 104 -6.37 7.07 -2.03
CA LEU A 104 -6.58 5.63 -1.87
C LEU A 104 -7.77 5.14 -2.70
N GLY A 105 -8.89 5.85 -2.67
CA GLY A 105 -10.06 5.55 -3.50
C GLY A 105 -9.75 5.62 -5.00
N TRP A 106 -8.90 6.56 -5.42
CA TRP A 106 -8.42 6.63 -6.80
C TRP A 106 -7.57 5.42 -7.17
N VAL A 107 -6.63 4.99 -6.32
CA VAL A 107 -5.81 3.79 -6.56
C VAL A 107 -6.69 2.56 -6.69
N MET A 108 -7.61 2.36 -5.73
CA MET A 108 -8.54 1.23 -5.72
C MET A 108 -9.41 1.19 -6.96
N ARG A 109 -9.88 2.35 -7.45
CA ARG A 109 -10.74 2.43 -8.64
C ARG A 109 -9.96 2.36 -9.95
N LYS A 110 -8.76 2.94 -10.01
CA LYS A 110 -7.90 2.95 -11.20
C LYS A 110 -7.32 1.55 -11.48
N TRP A 111 -7.00 0.83 -10.42
CA TRP A 111 -6.37 -0.50 -10.46
C TRP A 111 -7.30 -1.58 -9.91
N SER A 112 -8.62 -1.39 -10.03
CA SER A 112 -9.60 -2.34 -9.48
C SER A 112 -9.38 -3.76 -9.99
N GLY A 113 -9.07 -3.94 -11.27
CA GLY A 113 -8.75 -5.26 -11.83
C GLY A 113 -7.56 -5.95 -11.15
N GLU A 114 -6.49 -5.20 -10.85
CA GLU A 114 -5.32 -5.72 -10.12
C GLU A 114 -5.66 -6.03 -8.66
N MET A 115 -6.48 -5.19 -8.02
CA MET A 115 -6.92 -5.40 -6.63
C MET A 115 -7.81 -6.62 -6.52
N GLU A 116 -8.74 -6.83 -7.47
CA GLU A 116 -9.60 -8.02 -7.52
C GLU A 116 -8.79 -9.28 -7.82
N ALA A 117 -7.83 -9.22 -8.75
CA ALA A 117 -6.94 -10.34 -9.03
C ALA A 117 -6.12 -10.74 -7.79
N PHE A 118 -5.58 -9.76 -7.07
CA PHE A 118 -4.86 -10.00 -5.82
C PHE A 118 -5.78 -10.53 -4.71
N LYS A 119 -7.00 -10.00 -4.57
CA LYS A 119 -8.00 -10.51 -3.61
C LYS A 119 -8.31 -11.98 -3.88
N ALA A 120 -8.57 -12.34 -5.14
CA ALA A 120 -8.86 -13.71 -5.55
C ALA A 120 -7.68 -14.64 -5.25
N TRP A 121 -6.46 -14.23 -5.61
CA TRP A 121 -5.25 -14.99 -5.28
C TRP A 121 -5.07 -15.17 -3.77
N LYS A 122 -5.25 -14.12 -2.97
CA LYS A 122 -5.14 -14.17 -1.50
C LYS A 122 -6.18 -15.12 -0.89
N GLN A 123 -7.42 -15.09 -1.39
CA GLN A 123 -8.49 -15.99 -0.91
C GLN A 123 -8.24 -17.45 -1.26
N ALA A 124 -7.54 -17.72 -2.36
CA ALA A 124 -7.13 -19.07 -2.75
C ALA A 124 -5.96 -19.63 -1.93
N GLN A 125 -5.29 -18.80 -1.11
CA GLN A 125 -4.21 -19.27 -0.22
C GLN A 125 -4.74 -19.88 1.08
N SER A 126 -3.96 -20.80 1.67
CA SER A 126 -4.24 -21.37 2.99
C SER A 126 -4.34 -20.30 4.08
N ALA A 127 -5.12 -20.57 5.13
CA ALA A 127 -5.31 -19.65 6.26
C ALA A 127 -3.98 -19.20 6.89
N GLU A 128 -3.00 -20.10 6.99
CA GLU A 128 -1.65 -19.79 7.50
C GLU A 128 -0.91 -18.78 6.61
N ARG A 129 -0.99 -18.93 5.28
CA ARG A 129 -0.39 -17.96 4.34
C ARG A 129 -1.11 -16.62 4.39
N GLN A 130 -2.44 -16.63 4.45
CA GLN A 130 -3.21 -15.40 4.59
C GLN A 130 -2.86 -14.64 5.88
N ALA A 131 -2.68 -15.36 6.99
CA ALA A 131 -2.19 -14.78 8.24
C ALA A 131 -0.75 -14.26 8.09
N GLY A 132 0.10 -14.99 7.37
CA GLY A 132 1.46 -14.57 7.02
C GLY A 132 1.53 -13.26 6.24
N LEU A 133 0.56 -12.98 5.35
CA LEU A 133 0.48 -11.73 4.59
C LEU A 133 0.05 -10.53 5.44
N LEU A 134 -0.72 -10.76 6.50
CA LEU A 134 -1.07 -9.73 7.48
C LEU A 134 0.11 -9.44 8.43
N ARG A 135 1.04 -10.39 8.56
CA ARG A 135 2.28 -10.20 9.30
C ARG A 135 3.25 -9.38 8.46
N LEU A 136 3.47 -8.16 8.89
CA LEU A 136 4.44 -7.25 8.29
C LEU A 136 5.83 -7.90 8.28
N PRO A 137 6.58 -7.77 7.18
CA PRO A 137 7.94 -8.30 7.09
C PRO A 137 8.83 -7.65 8.15
N ALA A 138 9.78 -8.41 8.67
CA ALA A 138 10.78 -7.87 9.58
C ALA A 138 11.68 -6.87 8.81
N LEU A 139 12.28 -5.90 9.51
CA LEU A 139 13.11 -4.86 8.86
C LEU A 139 14.39 -5.45 8.25
N ASP A 140 14.83 -6.58 8.78
CA ASP A 140 15.98 -7.40 8.41
C ASP A 140 15.61 -8.60 7.52
N GLU A 141 14.31 -8.79 7.21
CA GLU A 141 13.86 -9.86 6.32
C GLU A 141 14.38 -9.61 4.90
N PRO A 142 15.18 -10.53 4.32
CA PRO A 142 15.67 -10.38 2.96
C PRO A 142 14.50 -10.35 1.98
N GLN A 143 14.64 -9.56 0.91
CA GLN A 143 13.65 -9.57 -0.17
C GLN A 143 13.60 -10.99 -0.75
N GLY A 144 12.38 -11.51 -0.95
CA GLY A 144 12.20 -12.84 -1.54
C GLY A 144 12.85 -12.88 -2.92
N ASP A 145 13.62 -13.95 -3.15
CA ASP A 145 14.39 -14.14 -4.37
C ASP A 145 13.46 -14.09 -5.59
N ASP A 146 13.85 -13.37 -6.66
CA ASP A 146 13.03 -13.14 -7.87
C ASP A 146 12.93 -14.39 -8.76
N SER A 147 13.11 -15.58 -8.15
CA SER A 147 13.02 -16.86 -8.83
C SER A 147 11.56 -17.10 -9.23
N PRO A 148 11.27 -17.23 -10.54
CA PRO A 148 9.95 -17.65 -10.99
C PRO A 148 9.63 -18.98 -10.31
N GLN A 149 8.50 -19.05 -9.60
CA GLN A 149 7.96 -20.35 -9.23
C GLN A 149 7.57 -21.04 -10.54
N VAL A 150 8.43 -21.96 -10.98
CA VAL A 150 8.28 -22.86 -12.12
C VAL A 150 7.06 -23.76 -11.98
#